data_AF-A0A9D1E4N9-F1
#
_entry.id   AF-A0A9D1E4N9-F1
#
_cell.length_a   1.000
_cell.length_b   1.000
_cell.length_c   1.000
_cell.angle_alpha   90.00
_cell.angle_beta   90.00
_cell.angle_gamma   90.00
#
_symmetry.space_group_name_H-M   'P 1'
#
loop_
_entity.id
_entity.type
_entity.pdbx_description
1 polymer ?
#
loop_
_entity_poly.entity_id
_entity_poly.type
_entity_poly.pdbx_seq_one_letter_code
_entity_poly.pdbx_strand_id
1 'polypeptide(L)'
;MNKINGYTAEEAGSLVKYVCEGKIKGKTLTRIFEEYAARTGRAKGSVRNYYYALLKHSDDEDVKKLLAGSNLKAEEIKPFTDEETDKILRAILTEKSKGVSVRRAVLNLSGGDDKLMLRYQNKYRNVLAKQPERIKAIMNECGLDTSPEGQKRIEDKINELYDNLTASLKSENDRLTALVQRLSDENRLLKLQIKNLR
;
A
#
# COMPACT_ATOMS: atom_id res chain seq x y z
N MET A 1 24.39 29.36 -22.16
CA MET A 1 22.97 29.05 -22.40
C MET A 1 22.24 29.07 -21.06
N ASN A 2 21.29 29.99 -20.87
CA ASN A 2 20.49 30.04 -19.65
C ASN A 2 19.56 28.82 -19.61
N LYS A 3 19.72 28.01 -18.56
CA LYS A 3 18.89 26.83 -18.31
C LYS A 3 17.92 27.15 -17.19
N ILE A 4 16.64 26.89 -17.41
CA ILE A 4 15.58 27.01 -16.41
C ILE A 4 15.27 25.58 -15.98
N ASN A 5 15.63 25.19 -14.76
CA ASN A 5 15.41 23.85 -14.20
C ASN A 5 15.85 22.68 -15.11
N GLY A 6 16.98 22.85 -15.80
CA GLY A 6 17.59 21.81 -16.65
C GLY A 6 17.16 21.80 -18.13
N TYR A 7 16.19 22.63 -18.51
CA TYR A 7 15.79 22.87 -19.91
C TYR A 7 16.35 24.21 -20.39
N THR A 8 16.68 24.34 -21.67
CA THR A 8 17.00 25.66 -22.23
C THR A 8 15.76 26.55 -22.25
N ALA A 9 15.93 27.87 -22.29
CA ALA A 9 14.80 28.80 -22.41
C ALA A 9 13.92 28.51 -23.65
N GLU A 10 14.53 28.08 -24.76
CA GLU A 10 13.83 27.68 -25.98
C GLU A 10 13.00 26.41 -25.79
N GLU A 11 13.59 25.38 -25.15
CA GLU A 11 12.87 24.13 -24.84
C GLU A 11 11.71 24.38 -23.86
N ALA A 12 11.90 25.28 -22.89
CA ALA A 12 10.89 25.66 -21.92
C ALA A 12 9.70 26.37 -22.59
N GLY A 13 9.98 27.38 -23.42
CA GLY A 13 8.95 28.11 -24.18
C GLY A 13 8.20 27.23 -25.18
N SER A 14 8.93 26.35 -25.89
CA SER A 14 8.34 25.37 -26.81
C SER A 14 7.37 24.42 -26.09
N LEU A 15 7.76 23.92 -24.90
CA LEU A 15 6.88 23.07 -24.09
C LEU A 15 5.63 23.80 -23.64
N VAL A 16 5.74 25.02 -23.10
CA VAL A 16 4.58 25.80 -22.63
C VAL A 16 3.59 26.03 -23.77
N LYS A 17 4.08 26.43 -24.94
CA LYS A 17 3.26 26.63 -26.15
C LYS A 17 2.57 25.33 -26.56
N TYR A 18 3.31 24.23 -26.61
CA TYR A 18 2.78 22.92 -27.00
C TYR A 18 1.69 22.42 -26.04
N VAL A 19 1.87 22.63 -24.74
CA VAL A 19 0.85 22.27 -23.73
C VAL A 19 -0.40 23.16 -23.86
N CYS A 20 -0.25 24.46 -24.10
CA CYS A 20 -1.39 25.35 -24.33
C CYS A 20 -2.21 24.93 -25.55
N GLU A 21 -1.55 24.71 -26.69
CA GLU A 21 -2.21 24.25 -27.91
C GLU A 21 -2.88 22.88 -27.74
N GLY A 22 -2.21 21.95 -27.04
CA GLY A 22 -2.76 20.64 -26.74
C GLY A 22 -4.01 20.69 -25.88
N LYS A 23 -4.01 21.56 -24.85
CA LYS A 23 -5.19 21.78 -23.99
C LYS A 23 -6.35 22.42 -24.75
N ILE A 24 -6.10 23.41 -25.60
CA ILE A 24 -7.15 24.02 -26.45
C ILE A 24 -7.78 22.97 -27.37
N LYS A 25 -6.97 22.02 -27.86
CA LYS A 25 -7.43 20.88 -28.68
C LYS A 25 -8.06 19.74 -27.87
N GLY A 26 -8.28 19.90 -26.56
CA GLY A 26 -8.92 18.90 -25.71
C GLY A 26 -8.07 17.65 -25.41
N LYS A 27 -6.75 17.69 -25.65
CA LYS A 27 -5.87 16.55 -25.35
C LYS A 27 -5.58 16.45 -23.85
N THR A 28 -5.44 15.22 -23.36
CA THR A 28 -4.99 14.98 -21.98
C THR A 28 -3.51 15.31 -21.83
N LEU A 29 -3.10 15.77 -20.63
CA LEU A 29 -1.68 16.06 -20.33
C LEU A 29 -0.77 14.86 -20.59
N THR A 30 -1.25 13.65 -20.28
CA THR A 30 -0.52 12.40 -20.56
C THR A 30 -0.15 12.26 -22.02
N ARG A 31 -1.11 12.53 -22.92
CA ARG A 31 -0.91 12.47 -24.37
C ARG A 31 -0.01 13.59 -24.87
N ILE A 32 -0.20 14.81 -24.34
CA ILE A 32 0.63 15.97 -24.70
C ILE A 32 2.10 15.70 -24.35
N PHE A 33 2.39 15.19 -23.15
CA PHE A 33 3.77 14.90 -22.73
C PHE A 33 4.41 13.79 -23.55
N GLU A 34 3.63 12.80 -23.96
CA GLU A 34 4.10 11.70 -24.80
C GLU A 34 4.45 12.16 -26.22
N GLU A 35 3.56 12.94 -26.85
CA GLU A 35 3.81 13.50 -28.18
C GLU A 35 4.99 14.48 -28.18
N TYR A 36 5.11 15.31 -27.13
CA TYR A 36 6.23 16.24 -26.98
C TYR A 36 7.56 15.51 -26.74
N ALA A 37 7.57 14.49 -25.87
CA ALA A 37 8.72 13.63 -25.61
C ALA A 37 9.23 12.97 -26.89
N ALA A 38 8.32 12.40 -27.69
CA ALA A 38 8.65 11.76 -28.96
C ALA A 38 9.29 12.75 -29.97
N ARG A 39 8.79 13.99 -30.02
CA ARG A 39 9.31 15.03 -30.93
C ARG A 39 10.67 15.59 -30.52
N THR A 40 10.94 15.65 -29.22
CA THR A 40 12.15 16.30 -28.67
C THR A 40 13.24 15.30 -28.26
N GLY A 41 12.98 14.00 -28.35
CA GLY A 41 13.89 12.95 -27.88
C GLY A 41 14.02 12.89 -26.35
N ARG A 42 13.20 13.63 -25.61
CA ARG A 42 13.18 13.61 -24.13
C ARG A 42 12.35 12.44 -23.62
N ALA A 43 12.68 11.94 -22.44
CA ALA A 43 11.83 10.95 -21.77
C ALA A 43 10.50 11.59 -21.30
N LYS A 44 9.36 10.91 -21.52
CA LYS A 44 8.02 11.36 -21.08
C LYS A 44 7.97 11.77 -19.60
N GLY A 45 8.63 11.00 -18.74
CA GLY A 45 8.74 11.30 -17.31
C GLY A 45 9.49 12.60 -17.01
N SER A 46 10.55 12.90 -17.78
CA SER A 46 11.32 14.14 -17.66
C SER A 46 10.48 15.35 -18.06
N VAL A 47 9.78 15.28 -19.19
CA VAL A 47 8.88 16.36 -19.66
C VAL A 47 7.79 16.65 -18.64
N ARG A 48 7.12 15.60 -18.13
CA ARG A 48 6.08 15.70 -17.10
C ARG A 48 6.63 16.37 -15.84
N ASN A 49 7.75 15.87 -15.31
CA ASN A 49 8.34 16.39 -14.07
C ASN A 49 8.75 17.85 -14.22
N TYR A 50 9.34 18.20 -15.36
CA TYR A 50 9.72 19.57 -15.69
C TYR A 50 8.50 20.51 -15.75
N TYR A 51 7.43 20.10 -16.45
CA TYR A 51 6.19 20.89 -16.52
C TYR A 51 5.61 21.20 -15.13
N TYR A 52 5.54 20.20 -14.24
CA TYR A 52 5.02 20.45 -12.89
C TYR A 52 5.99 21.26 -12.01
N ALA A 53 7.31 21.14 -12.21
CA ALA A 53 8.29 22.00 -11.55
C ALA A 53 8.11 23.46 -11.99
N LEU A 54 7.91 23.71 -13.29
CA LEU A 54 7.64 25.04 -13.85
C LEU A 54 6.40 25.66 -13.20
N LEU A 55 5.30 24.90 -13.08
CA LEU A 55 4.08 25.40 -12.43
C LEU A 55 4.25 25.63 -10.93
N LYS A 56 5.13 24.88 -10.26
CA LYS A 56 5.41 25.05 -8.82
C LYS A 56 6.26 26.30 -8.54
N HIS A 57 7.10 26.69 -9.48
CA HIS A 57 7.98 27.87 -9.39
C HIS A 57 7.41 29.08 -10.14
N SER A 58 6.08 29.22 -10.21
CA SER A 58 5.41 30.35 -10.89
C SER A 58 5.71 31.72 -10.29
N ASP A 59 6.32 31.75 -9.10
CA ASP A 59 6.73 32.98 -8.40
C ASP A 59 8.09 33.52 -8.88
N ASP A 60 8.87 32.72 -9.63
CA ASP A 60 10.12 33.14 -10.24
C ASP A 60 9.84 34.01 -11.48
N GLU A 61 10.51 35.16 -11.60
CA GLU A 61 10.30 36.14 -12.67
C GLU A 61 10.56 35.55 -14.07
N ASP A 62 11.54 34.67 -14.23
CA ASP A 62 11.84 34.03 -15.52
C ASP A 62 10.75 33.01 -15.91
N VAL A 63 10.22 32.30 -14.92
CA VAL A 63 9.11 31.35 -15.12
C VAL A 63 7.79 32.08 -15.36
N LYS A 64 7.57 33.19 -14.65
CA LYS A 64 6.39 34.04 -14.80
C LYS A 64 6.33 34.66 -16.19
N LYS A 65 7.47 35.10 -16.73
CA LYS A 65 7.58 35.55 -18.14
C LYS A 65 7.27 34.43 -19.13
N LEU A 66 7.73 33.20 -18.87
CA LEU A 66 7.44 32.05 -19.72
C LEU A 66 5.97 31.63 -19.68
N LEU A 67 5.32 31.73 -18.52
CA LEU A 67 3.92 31.40 -18.32
C LEU A 67 2.97 32.56 -18.63
N ALA A 68 3.50 33.77 -18.90
CA ALA A 68 2.70 34.95 -19.21
C ALA A 68 1.81 34.70 -20.44
N GLY A 69 0.51 34.97 -20.30
CA GLY A 69 -0.49 34.71 -21.35
C GLY A 69 -0.94 33.24 -21.47
N SER A 70 -0.36 32.32 -20.71
CA SER A 70 -0.85 30.94 -20.60
C SER A 70 -1.86 30.82 -19.45
N ASN A 71 -3.00 30.14 -19.67
CA ASN A 71 -3.94 29.82 -18.60
C ASN A 71 -3.56 28.52 -17.87
N LEU A 72 -2.26 28.23 -17.78
CA LEU A 72 -1.72 27.03 -17.16
C LEU A 72 -1.54 27.27 -15.67
N LYS A 73 -2.34 26.58 -14.86
CA LYS A 73 -2.20 26.55 -13.41
C LYS A 73 -2.07 25.12 -12.93
N ALA A 74 -1.28 24.92 -11.88
CA ALA A 74 -1.33 23.66 -11.14
C ALA A 74 -2.69 23.56 -10.44
N GLU A 75 -3.28 22.36 -10.42
CA GLU A 75 -4.41 22.11 -9.54
C GLU A 75 -3.97 22.30 -8.09
N GLU A 76 -4.83 22.90 -7.28
CA GLU A 76 -4.56 23.11 -5.87
C GLU A 76 -4.54 21.75 -5.15
N ILE A 77 -3.34 21.34 -4.72
CA ILE A 77 -3.18 20.08 -3.98
C ILE A 77 -3.62 20.32 -2.55
N LYS A 78 -4.81 19.82 -2.19
CA LYS A 78 -5.24 19.81 -0.79
C LYS A 78 -4.32 18.90 0.02
N PRO A 79 -3.60 19.43 1.03
CA PRO A 79 -2.79 18.61 1.92
C PRO A 79 -3.71 17.72 2.77
N PHE A 80 -3.18 16.57 3.20
CA PHE A 80 -3.85 15.79 4.24
C PHE A 80 -3.69 16.49 5.58
N THR A 81 -4.76 16.60 6.35
CA THR A 81 -4.68 17.02 7.76
C THR A 81 -3.93 15.97 8.58
N ASP A 82 -3.54 16.31 9.81
CA ASP A 82 -2.90 15.35 10.69
C ASP A 82 -3.85 14.21 11.07
N GLU A 83 -5.12 14.50 11.31
CA GLU A 83 -6.13 13.48 11.62
C GLU A 83 -6.36 12.54 10.43
N GLU A 84 -6.45 13.08 9.22
CA GLU A 84 -6.55 12.27 8.00
C GLU A 84 -5.31 11.39 7.82
N THR A 85 -4.12 11.96 8.11
CA THR A 85 -2.86 11.23 8.06
C THR A 85 -2.88 10.03 8.99
N ASP A 86 -3.23 10.23 10.26
CA ASP A 86 -3.26 9.17 11.25
C ASP A 86 -4.30 8.11 10.93
N LYS A 87 -5.48 8.52 10.46
CA LYS A 87 -6.52 7.60 10.01
C LYS A 87 -6.03 6.69 8.87
N ILE A 88 -5.37 7.28 7.86
CA ILE A 88 -4.81 6.53 6.73
C ILE A 88 -3.71 5.60 7.18
N LEU A 89 -2.77 6.07 8.01
CA LEU A 89 -1.67 5.26 8.53
C LEU A 89 -2.19 4.09 9.35
N ARG A 90 -3.16 4.32 10.25
CA ARG A 90 -3.79 3.28 11.05
C ARG A 90 -4.41 2.21 10.15
N ALA A 91 -5.22 2.62 9.17
CA ALA A 91 -5.85 1.69 8.24
C ALA A 91 -4.83 0.87 7.43
N ILE A 92 -3.75 1.50 6.94
CA ILE A 92 -2.66 0.80 6.22
C ILE A 92 -1.95 -0.21 7.12
N LEU A 93 -1.63 0.18 8.36
CA LEU A 93 -0.90 -0.67 9.31
C LEU A 93 -1.76 -1.84 9.79
N THR A 94 -3.05 -1.63 10.01
CA THR A 94 -4.02 -2.70 10.33
C THR A 94 -4.17 -3.71 9.20
N GLU A 95 -4.11 -3.28 7.93
CA GLU A 95 -4.08 -4.24 6.82
C GLU A 95 -2.73 -4.97 6.75
N LYS A 96 -1.63 -4.25 7.01
CA LYS A 96 -0.29 -4.83 7.04
C LYS A 96 -0.15 -5.92 8.11
N SER A 97 -0.79 -5.78 9.26
CA SER A 97 -0.76 -6.81 10.31
C SER A 97 -1.42 -8.12 9.90
N LYS A 98 -2.35 -8.07 8.94
CA LYS A 98 -2.98 -9.24 8.34
C LYS A 98 -2.13 -9.87 7.22
N GLY A 99 -0.89 -9.42 7.04
CA GLY A 99 0.00 -9.86 5.97
C GLY A 99 -0.23 -9.18 4.61
N VAL A 100 -1.07 -8.14 4.55
CA VAL A 100 -1.34 -7.42 3.29
C VAL A 100 -0.20 -6.43 3.01
N SER A 101 0.34 -6.43 1.79
CA SER A 101 1.34 -5.44 1.41
C SER A 101 0.78 -4.01 1.47
N VAL A 102 1.61 -3.03 1.85
CA VAL A 102 1.21 -1.61 1.89
C VAL A 102 0.57 -1.15 0.57
N ARG A 103 1.10 -1.59 -0.57
CA ARG A 103 0.54 -1.26 -1.89
C ARG A 103 -0.90 -1.78 -2.03
N ARG A 104 -1.15 -3.03 -1.63
CA ARG A 104 -2.48 -3.63 -1.67
C ARG A 104 -3.42 -2.97 -0.66
N ALA A 105 -2.95 -2.66 0.54
CA ALA A 105 -3.73 -1.93 1.55
C ALA A 105 -4.19 -0.58 1.01
N VAL A 106 -3.28 0.19 0.40
CA VAL A 106 -3.62 1.48 -0.20
C VAL A 106 -4.58 1.34 -1.39
N LEU A 107 -4.44 0.30 -2.21
CA LEU A 107 -5.39 0.01 -3.28
C LEU A 107 -6.80 -0.27 -2.72
N ASN A 108 -6.90 -1.08 -1.67
CA ASN A 108 -8.17 -1.40 -1.01
C ASN A 108 -8.80 -0.12 -0.42
N LEU A 109 -8.00 0.70 0.27
CA LEU A 109 -8.45 1.95 0.91
C LEU A 109 -8.86 3.05 -0.08
N SER A 110 -8.34 3.01 -1.30
CA SER A 110 -8.68 3.98 -2.35
C SER A 110 -9.91 3.57 -3.17
N GLY A 111 -10.46 2.37 -2.97
CA GLY A 111 -11.68 1.92 -3.66
C GLY A 111 -11.55 1.89 -5.18
N GLY A 112 -10.33 1.75 -5.71
CA GLY A 112 -10.06 1.80 -7.15
C GLY A 112 -9.83 3.21 -7.73
N ASP A 113 -9.81 4.26 -6.91
CA ASP A 113 -9.36 5.60 -7.35
C ASP A 113 -7.83 5.68 -7.41
N ASP A 114 -7.27 5.63 -8.62
CA ASP A 114 -5.84 5.71 -8.87
C ASP A 114 -5.18 7.01 -8.35
N LYS A 115 -5.89 8.15 -8.41
CA LYS A 115 -5.35 9.43 -7.91
C LYS A 115 -5.27 9.39 -6.39
N LEU A 116 -6.31 8.90 -5.73
CA LEU A 116 -6.34 8.76 -4.27
C LEU A 116 -5.32 7.73 -3.78
N MET A 117 -5.22 6.60 -4.48
CA MET A 117 -4.21 5.56 -4.24
C MET A 117 -2.80 6.17 -4.24
N LEU A 118 -2.48 6.96 -5.27
CA LEU A 118 -1.16 7.59 -5.39
C LEU A 118 -0.91 8.60 -4.26
N ARG A 119 -1.93 9.38 -3.87
CA ARG A 119 -1.84 10.31 -2.74
C ARG A 119 -1.56 9.58 -1.43
N TYR A 120 -2.25 8.49 -1.14
CA TYR A 120 -2.02 7.66 0.04
C TYR A 120 -0.63 7.02 0.05
N GLN A 121 -0.19 6.45 -1.08
CA GLN A 121 1.18 5.91 -1.19
C GLN A 121 2.24 6.98 -0.94
N ASN A 122 2.08 8.16 -1.55
CA ASN A 122 3.01 9.27 -1.36
C ASN A 122 3.00 9.79 0.08
N LYS A 123 1.82 9.85 0.72
CA LYS A 123 1.72 10.26 2.12
C LYS A 123 2.41 9.26 3.03
N TYR A 124 2.16 7.96 2.87
CA TYR A 124 2.83 6.91 3.64
C TYR A 124 4.36 6.98 3.49
N ARG A 125 4.87 7.11 2.25
CA ARG A 125 6.32 7.23 1.99
C ARG A 125 6.92 8.48 2.63
N ASN A 126 6.23 9.63 2.57
CA ASN A 126 6.71 10.87 3.17
C ASN A 126 6.77 10.77 4.70
N VAL A 127 5.74 10.22 5.34
CA VAL A 127 5.75 10.00 6.80
C VAL A 127 6.85 8.99 7.17
N LEU A 128 7.00 7.91 6.41
CA LEU A 128 8.04 6.92 6.66
C LEU A 128 9.45 7.53 6.60
N ALA A 129 9.69 8.44 5.67
CA ALA A 129 10.99 9.08 5.51
C ALA A 129 11.25 10.22 6.51
N LYS A 130 10.22 10.98 6.89
CA LYS A 130 10.37 12.22 7.68
C LYS A 130 9.90 12.14 9.12
N GLN A 131 9.01 11.20 9.43
CA GLN A 131 8.34 11.04 10.73
C GLN A 131 8.16 9.56 11.12
N PRO A 132 9.23 8.73 11.13
CA PRO A 132 9.11 7.30 11.40
C PRO A 132 8.55 7.00 12.81
N GLU A 133 8.83 7.85 13.79
CA GLU A 133 8.27 7.83 15.15
C GLU A 133 6.73 7.87 15.16
N ARG A 134 6.10 8.63 14.26
CA ARG A 134 4.63 8.65 14.13
C ARG A 134 4.07 7.29 13.71
N ILE A 135 4.77 6.61 12.79
CA ILE A 135 4.40 5.25 12.39
C ILE A 135 4.56 4.28 13.57
N LYS A 136 5.67 4.37 14.33
CA LYS A 136 5.90 3.52 15.51
C LYS A 136 4.82 3.71 16.57
N ALA A 137 4.43 4.95 16.85
CA ALA A 137 3.35 5.26 17.81
C ALA A 137 2.04 4.59 17.40
N ILE A 138 1.63 4.75 16.13
CA ILE A 138 0.40 4.13 15.62
C ILE A 138 0.49 2.60 15.60
N MET A 139 1.67 2.04 15.29
CA MET A 139 1.87 0.59 15.37
C MET A 139 1.69 0.05 16.80
N ASN A 140 2.26 0.73 17.79
CA ASN A 140 2.09 0.37 19.20
C ASN A 140 0.62 0.47 19.64
N GLU A 141 -0.08 1.54 19.26
CA GLU A 141 -1.52 1.68 19.53
C GLU A 141 -2.36 0.57 18.90
N CYS A 142 -1.93 0.04 17.75
CA CYS A 142 -2.63 -1.06 17.08
C CYS A 142 -2.21 -2.45 17.59
N GLY A 143 -1.36 -2.53 18.63
CA GLY A 143 -0.81 -3.80 19.13
C GLY A 143 0.13 -4.50 18.15
N LEU A 144 0.67 -3.75 17.17
CA LEU A 144 1.59 -4.27 16.16
C LEU A 144 3.01 -4.10 16.66
N ASP A 145 3.33 -4.87 17.70
CA ASP A 145 4.69 -4.91 18.24
C ASP A 145 5.57 -5.74 17.30
N THR A 146 6.23 -5.07 16.37
CA THR A 146 7.21 -5.69 15.46
C THR A 146 8.61 -5.72 16.06
N SER A 147 8.76 -5.46 17.37
CA SER A 147 10.03 -5.66 18.06
C SER A 147 10.39 -7.15 18.12
N PRO A 148 11.68 -7.50 18.23
CA PRO A 148 12.10 -8.88 18.49
C PRO A 148 11.41 -9.47 19.72
N GLU A 149 11.17 -8.66 20.76
CA GLU A 149 10.45 -9.08 21.98
C GLU A 149 8.96 -9.35 21.70
N GLY A 150 8.33 -8.53 20.87
CA GLY A 150 6.95 -8.73 20.40
C GLY A 150 6.79 -10.03 19.61
N GLN A 151 7.72 -10.30 18.69
CA GLN A 151 7.76 -11.53 17.92
C GLN A 151 7.94 -12.76 18.81
N LYS A 152 8.90 -12.72 19.73
CA LYS A 152 9.14 -13.82 20.68
C LYS A 152 7.91 -14.11 21.55
N ARG A 153 7.20 -13.08 22.02
CA ARG A 153 5.95 -13.25 22.77
C ARG A 153 4.87 -13.95 21.97
N ILE A 154 4.75 -13.63 20.68
CA ILE A 154 3.81 -14.29 19.77
C ILE A 154 4.21 -15.75 19.56
N GLU A 155 5.50 -16.02 19.33
CA GLU A 155 6.03 -17.38 19.17
C GLU A 155 5.79 -18.24 20.42
N ASP A 156 6.09 -17.70 21.61
CA ASP A 156 5.86 -18.38 22.89
C ASP A 156 4.37 -18.71 23.06
N LYS A 157 3.47 -17.79 22.70
CA LYS A 157 2.02 -18.01 22.76
C LYS A 157 1.56 -19.07 21.76
N ILE A 158 2.13 -19.08 20.56
CA ILE A 158 1.85 -20.09 19.54
C ILE A 158 2.27 -21.48 20.04
N ASN A 159 3.48 -21.59 20.61
CA ASN A 159 3.98 -22.85 21.17
C ASN A 159 3.09 -23.37 22.29
N GLU A 160 2.67 -22.50 23.22
CA GLU A 160 1.73 -22.86 24.30
C GLU A 160 0.40 -23.41 23.73
N LEU A 161 -0.14 -22.79 22.67
CA LEU A 161 -1.36 -23.27 22.01
C LEU A 161 -1.14 -24.64 21.33
N TYR A 162 0.00 -24.85 20.69
CA TYR A 162 0.34 -26.15 20.10
C TYR A 162 0.50 -27.24 21.15
N ASP A 163 1.14 -26.96 22.27
CA ASP A 163 1.31 -27.91 23.37
C ASP A 163 -0.04 -28.30 23.97
N ASN A 164 -0.91 -27.32 24.21
CA ASN A 164 -2.27 -27.54 24.70
C ASN A 164 -3.11 -28.38 23.72
N LEU A 165 -3.03 -28.07 22.42
CA LEU A 165 -3.72 -28.84 21.39
C LEU A 165 -3.20 -30.28 21.32
N THR A 166 -1.88 -30.47 21.40
CA THR A 166 -1.25 -31.79 21.39
C THR A 166 -1.68 -32.63 22.59
N ALA A 167 -1.72 -32.02 23.78
CA ALA A 167 -2.20 -32.69 24.99
C ALA A 167 -3.68 -33.09 24.85
N SER A 168 -4.53 -32.19 24.35
CA SER A 168 -5.95 -32.47 24.12
C SER A 168 -6.15 -33.59 23.10
N LEU A 169 -5.44 -33.56 21.97
CA LEU A 169 -5.49 -34.61 20.94
C LEU A 169 -5.03 -35.96 21.49
N LYS A 170 -3.98 -35.99 22.33
CA LYS A 170 -3.51 -37.22 22.96
C LYS A 170 -4.57 -37.80 23.88
N SER A 171 -5.16 -36.99 24.76
CA SER A 171 -6.23 -37.44 25.66
C SER A 171 -7.45 -37.97 24.89
N GLU A 172 -7.84 -37.33 23.79
CA GLU A 172 -8.96 -37.80 22.99
C GLU A 172 -8.62 -39.11 22.24
N ASN A 173 -7.40 -39.25 21.72
CA ASN A 173 -6.94 -40.50 21.12
C ASN A 173 -6.93 -41.66 22.12
N ASP A 174 -6.45 -41.43 23.34
CA ASP A 174 -6.46 -42.45 24.40
C ASP A 174 -7.90 -42.89 24.72
N ARG A 175 -8.83 -41.93 24.81
CA ARG A 175 -10.25 -42.18 25.02
C ARG A 175 -10.87 -43.00 23.89
N LEU A 176 -10.62 -42.61 22.63
CA LEU A 176 -11.14 -43.31 21.45
C LEU A 176 -10.58 -44.73 21.37
N THR A 177 -9.29 -44.91 21.65
CA THR A 177 -8.64 -46.24 21.67
C THR A 177 -9.29 -47.14 22.71
N ALA A 178 -9.52 -46.64 23.93
CA ALA A 178 -10.20 -47.40 24.98
C ALA A 178 -11.66 -47.75 24.64
N LEU A 179 -12.36 -46.87 23.90
CA LEU A 179 -13.72 -47.13 23.44
C LEU A 179 -13.74 -48.20 22.34
N VAL A 180 -12.85 -48.11 21.36
CA VAL A 180 -12.70 -49.09 20.28
C VAL A 180 -12.39 -50.47 20.84
N GLN A 181 -11.50 -50.56 21.83
CA GLN A 181 -11.17 -51.82 22.48
C GLN A 181 -12.40 -52.44 23.15
N ARG A 182 -13.14 -51.65 23.96
CA ARG A 182 -14.37 -52.12 24.61
C ARG A 182 -15.42 -52.62 23.60
N LEU A 183 -15.69 -51.85 22.56
CA LEU A 183 -16.66 -52.23 21.52
C LEU A 183 -16.20 -53.46 20.73
N SER A 184 -14.89 -53.64 20.55
CA SER A 184 -14.34 -54.82 19.88
C SER A 184 -14.50 -56.08 20.74
N ASP A 185 -14.26 -55.98 22.04
CA ASP A 185 -14.43 -57.07 23.00
C ASP A 185 -15.90 -57.47 23.14
N GLU A 186 -16.82 -56.48 23.26
CA GLU A 186 -18.27 -56.72 23.26
C GLU A 186 -18.73 -57.40 21.97
N ASN A 187 -18.29 -56.92 20.81
CA ASN A 187 -18.61 -57.57 19.52
C ASN A 187 -18.10 -59.02 19.45
N ARG A 188 -16.92 -59.30 19.99
CA ARG A 188 -16.36 -60.66 20.02
C ARG A 188 -17.22 -61.58 20.88
N LEU A 189 -17.64 -61.12 22.06
CA LEU A 189 -18.52 -61.87 22.96
C LEU A 189 -19.89 -62.14 22.32
N LEU A 190 -20.52 -61.12 21.72
CA LEU A 190 -21.80 -61.27 21.02
C LEU A 190 -21.70 -62.27 19.86
N LYS A 191 -20.62 -62.24 19.08
CA LYS A 191 -20.38 -63.23 18.00
C LYS A 191 -20.27 -64.66 18.53
N LEU A 192 -19.62 -64.87 19.68
CA LEU A 192 -19.54 -66.19 20.31
C LEU A 192 -20.91 -66.66 20.81
N GLN A 193 -21.69 -65.78 21.42
CA GLN A 193 -23.05 -66.10 21.87
C GLN A 193 -23.95 -66.49 20.69
N ILE A 194 -23.93 -65.73 19.59
CA ILE A 194 -24.69 -66.05 18.38
C ILE A 194 -24.27 -67.41 17.80
N LYS A 195 -22.97 -67.73 17.83
CA LYS A 195 -22.46 -69.01 17.32
C LYS A 195 -22.89 -70.21 18.17
N ASN A 196 -23.04 -70.04 19.48
CA ASN A 196 -23.51 -71.08 20.39
C ASN A 196 -25.05 -71.25 20.39
N LEU A 197 -25.79 -70.30 19.80
CA LEU A 197 -27.25 -70.35 19.64
C LEU A 197 -27.70 -70.99 18.31
N ARG A 198 -26.76 -71.38 17.45
CA ARG A 198 -26.99 -72.13 16.20
C ARG A 198 -26.51 -73.57 16.36
#